data_AF-A0A383EX52-F1
#
_entry.id   AF-A0A383EX52-F1
#
_cell.length_a   1.000
_cell.length_b   1.000
_cell.length_c   1.000
_cell.angle_alpha   90.00
_cell.angle_beta   90.00
_cell.angle_gamma   90.00
#
_symmetry.space_group_name_H-M   'P 1'
#
loop_
_entity.id
_entity.type
_entity.pdbx_description
1 polymer ?
#
loop_
_entity_poly.entity_id
_entity_poly.type
_entity_poly.pdbx_seq_one_letter_code
_entity_poly.pdbx_strand_id
1 'polypeptide(L)'
;VKFNLDHQGYGNAIYEVSTPKQSYSLICFSKHIDDNERNDRVIADTWDTAYALHIGKISINDIERLKKNIPLQEAGRNSSKELVLTRANKSVRLFEKVVECLANGVQPNIKEINNVGYLLRTTAVYGSGKFGLSDFIRTKTVTNFNQPFRAEMLSLYIIREFSIQLVEHIAYHRNPQRAVKLDKKIKQHLGIGNATGLGMAPFIIKHPKLIHKWIDQFENALNKINKIT
;
A
#
# COMPACT_ATOMS: atom_id res chain seq x y z
N VAL A 1 9.96 16.52 0.47
CA VAL A 1 8.55 16.06 0.52
C VAL A 1 7.65 17.30 0.54
N LYS A 2 6.52 17.28 -0.17
CA LYS A 2 5.49 18.32 -0.14
C LYS A 2 4.24 17.74 0.53
N PHE A 3 3.89 18.23 1.71
CA PHE A 3 2.68 17.84 2.44
C PHE A 3 1.55 18.84 2.14
N ASN A 4 0.42 18.32 1.66
CA ASN A 4 -0.83 19.05 1.51
C ASN A 4 -1.94 18.21 2.16
N LEU A 5 -1.79 18.00 3.47
CA LEU A 5 -2.76 17.29 4.31
C LEU A 5 -3.44 18.28 5.25
N ASP A 6 -4.72 18.08 5.50
CA ASP A 6 -5.46 18.78 6.55
C ASP A 6 -5.06 18.30 7.95
N HIS A 7 -5.68 18.87 8.98
CA HIS A 7 -5.40 18.53 10.39
C HIS A 7 -5.77 17.08 10.76
N GLN A 8 -6.59 16.40 9.95
CA GLN A 8 -6.96 14.99 10.14
C GLN A 8 -6.07 14.05 9.32
N GLY A 9 -5.13 14.58 8.53
CA GLY A 9 -4.23 13.82 7.69
C GLY A 9 -4.83 13.42 6.34
N TYR A 10 -5.89 14.10 5.87
CA TYR A 10 -6.49 13.87 4.54
C TYR A 10 -5.98 14.89 3.52
N GLY A 11 -5.84 14.45 2.27
CA GLY A 11 -5.29 15.26 1.18
C GLY A 11 -4.25 14.49 0.37
N ASN A 12 -3.13 15.13 0.04
CA ASN A 12 -2.02 14.47 -0.65
C ASN A 12 -0.64 14.86 -0.13
N ALA A 13 0.34 13.99 -0.36
CA ALA A 13 1.75 14.25 -0.13
C ALA A 13 2.60 13.75 -1.31
N ILE A 14 3.67 14.47 -1.64
CA ILE A 14 4.58 14.12 -2.75
C ILE A 14 5.99 13.94 -2.21
N TYR A 15 6.55 12.76 -2.42
CA TYR A 15 7.95 12.45 -2.13
C TYR A 15 8.74 12.44 -3.44
N GLU A 16 9.68 13.35 -3.56
CA GLU A 16 10.60 13.39 -4.69
C GLU A 16 11.91 12.70 -4.30
N VAL A 17 12.35 11.75 -5.12
CA VAL A 17 13.63 11.06 -5.00
C VAL A 17 14.44 11.41 -6.24
N SER A 18 15.58 12.04 -6.04
CA SER A 18 16.49 12.38 -7.13
C SER A 18 17.69 11.43 -7.14
N THR A 19 18.01 10.94 -8.32
CA THR A 19 19.27 10.25 -8.62
C THR A 19 20.09 11.13 -9.56
N PRO A 20 21.39 10.84 -9.77
CA PRO A 20 22.20 11.60 -10.72
C PRO A 20 21.64 11.63 -12.15
N LYS A 21 20.84 10.62 -12.54
CA LYS A 21 20.33 10.47 -13.92
C LYS A 21 18.87 10.85 -14.08
N GLN A 22 18.08 10.80 -13.01
CA GLN A 22 16.62 10.92 -13.10
C GLN A 22 16.00 11.19 -11.72
N SER A 23 14.84 11.83 -11.71
CA SER A 23 14.00 11.97 -10.52
C SER A 23 12.77 11.07 -10.59
N TYR A 24 12.22 10.74 -9.43
CA TYR A 24 10.98 9.98 -9.27
C TYR A 24 10.10 10.69 -8.24
N SER A 25 8.78 10.65 -8.44
CA SER A 25 7.81 11.21 -7.51
C SER A 25 6.85 10.12 -7.05
N LEU A 26 6.83 9.83 -5.75
CA LEU A 26 5.73 9.05 -5.16
C LEU A 26 4.64 10.03 -4.70
N ILE A 27 3.48 9.98 -5.34
CA ILE A 27 2.26 10.65 -4.87
C ILE A 27 1.54 9.75 -3.87
N CYS A 28 1.14 10.33 -2.74
CA CYS A 28 0.37 9.69 -1.69
C CYS A 28 -0.96 10.43 -1.58
N PHE A 29 -2.08 9.74 -1.77
CA PHE A 29 -3.41 10.23 -1.46
C PHE A 29 -3.84 9.65 -0.12
N SER A 30 -4.47 10.48 0.72
CA SER A 30 -5.08 10.07 1.98
C SER A 30 -6.50 10.62 2.01
N LYS A 31 -7.49 9.78 2.29
CA LYS A 31 -8.90 10.19 2.36
C LYS A 31 -9.60 9.63 3.57
N HIS A 32 -10.69 10.28 3.94
CA HIS A 32 -11.63 9.73 4.90
C HIS A 32 -12.39 8.55 4.29
N ILE A 33 -12.65 7.54 5.11
CA ILE A 33 -13.55 6.43 4.83
C ILE A 33 -14.31 6.17 6.13
N ASP A 34 -15.62 6.00 6.02
CA ASP A 34 -16.44 5.61 7.16
C ASP A 34 -16.09 4.19 7.61
N ASP A 35 -16.07 3.92 8.92
CA ASP A 35 -15.65 2.62 9.45
C ASP A 35 -16.45 1.44 8.87
N ASN A 36 -17.72 1.67 8.53
CA ASN A 36 -18.61 0.67 7.93
C ASN A 36 -18.25 0.33 6.47
N GLU A 37 -17.54 1.22 5.77
CA GLU A 37 -17.07 1.01 4.40
C GLU A 37 -15.68 0.36 4.35
N ARG A 38 -14.96 0.30 5.49
CA ARG A 38 -13.59 -0.19 5.51
C ARG A 38 -13.55 -1.70 5.30
N ASN A 39 -13.08 -2.11 4.12
CA ASN A 39 -12.82 -3.50 3.80
C ASN A 39 -11.34 -3.74 3.54
N ASP A 40 -10.80 -4.77 4.19
CA ASP A 40 -9.39 -5.12 4.15
C ASP A 40 -8.99 -6.03 2.98
N ARG A 41 -9.94 -6.33 2.10
CA ARG A 41 -9.76 -7.18 0.92
C ARG A 41 -9.15 -6.41 -0.25
N VAL A 42 -8.46 -7.16 -1.13
CA VAL A 42 -7.89 -6.62 -2.38
C VAL A 42 -8.95 -6.06 -3.33
N ILE A 43 -10.17 -6.62 -3.24
CA ILE A 43 -11.35 -6.22 -4.02
C ILE A 43 -12.21 -5.15 -3.32
N ALA A 44 -11.71 -4.51 -2.26
CA ALA A 44 -12.42 -3.39 -1.66
C ALA A 44 -12.69 -2.28 -2.69
N ASP A 45 -13.74 -1.49 -2.49
CA ASP A 45 -14.04 -0.34 -3.35
C ASP A 45 -13.35 0.95 -2.85
N THR A 46 -12.90 0.95 -1.59
CA THR A 46 -12.30 2.12 -0.94
C THR A 46 -11.09 1.73 -0.09
N TRP A 47 -10.09 2.62 -0.01
CA TRP A 47 -8.87 2.49 0.80
C TRP A 47 -8.49 3.81 1.44
N ASP A 48 -7.97 3.77 2.68
CA ASP A 48 -7.60 4.99 3.41
C ASP A 48 -6.56 5.81 2.62
N THR A 49 -5.67 5.10 1.92
CA THR A 49 -4.56 5.69 1.20
C THR A 49 -4.29 5.00 -0.13
N ALA A 50 -3.78 5.77 -1.09
CA ALA A 50 -3.48 5.30 -2.44
C ALA A 50 -2.22 5.97 -3.00
N TYR A 51 -1.48 5.25 -3.83
CA TYR A 51 -0.12 5.63 -4.20
C TYR A 51 0.20 5.33 -5.66
N ALA A 52 1.00 6.20 -6.27
CA ALA A 52 1.65 5.92 -7.54
C ALA A 52 3.10 6.43 -7.55
N LEU A 53 4.03 5.58 -8.00
CA LEU A 53 5.41 5.97 -8.27
C LEU A 53 5.52 6.43 -9.72
N HIS A 54 5.83 7.70 -9.93
CA HIS A 54 5.88 8.37 -11.22
C HIS A 54 7.33 8.69 -11.62
N ILE A 55 7.65 8.54 -12.91
CA ILE A 55 8.94 8.93 -13.49
C ILE A 55 8.99 10.46 -13.64
N GLY A 56 9.94 11.10 -12.97
CA GLY A 56 10.10 12.55 -12.97
C GLY A 56 9.14 13.26 -12.03
N LYS A 57 9.18 14.59 -12.04
CA LYS A 57 8.29 15.43 -11.25
C LYS A 57 6.85 15.26 -11.69
N ILE A 58 5.94 15.22 -10.73
CA ILE A 58 4.51 15.09 -10.98
C ILE A 58 3.87 16.46 -11.24
N SER A 59 3.11 16.59 -12.33
CA SER A 59 2.37 17.82 -12.63
C SER A 59 1.01 17.85 -11.92
N ILE A 60 0.37 19.02 -11.86
CA ILE A 60 -1.00 19.15 -11.34
C ILE A 60 -1.98 18.28 -12.14
N ASN A 61 -1.82 18.24 -13.48
CA ASN A 61 -2.64 17.40 -14.35
C ASN A 61 -2.47 15.91 -14.04
N ASP A 62 -1.24 15.47 -13.74
CA ASP A 62 -0.97 14.09 -13.33
C ASP A 62 -1.62 13.78 -11.99
N ILE A 63 -1.55 14.70 -11.01
CA ILE A 63 -2.19 14.52 -9.69
C ILE A 63 -3.70 14.34 -9.86
N GLU A 64 -4.37 15.23 -10.62
CA GLU A 64 -5.82 15.16 -10.83
C GLU A 64 -6.23 13.90 -11.60
N ARG A 65 -5.45 13.49 -12.61
CA ARG A 65 -5.67 12.24 -13.33
C ARG A 65 -5.52 11.03 -12.40
N LEU A 66 -4.44 10.97 -11.62
CA LEU A 66 -4.15 9.84 -10.74
C LEU A 66 -5.17 9.72 -9.60
N LYS A 67 -5.60 10.85 -9.03
CA LYS A 67 -6.66 10.90 -8.01
C LYS A 67 -7.95 10.26 -8.51
N LYS A 68 -8.30 10.48 -9.78
CA LYS A 68 -9.49 9.89 -10.42
C LYS A 68 -9.29 8.42 -10.80
N ASN A 69 -8.10 8.02 -11.26
CA ASN A 69 -7.89 6.71 -11.87
C ASN A 69 -7.43 5.61 -10.90
N ILE A 70 -6.64 5.94 -9.86
CA ILE A 70 -6.12 4.92 -8.94
C ILE A 70 -7.23 4.12 -8.24
N PRO A 71 -8.35 4.71 -7.79
CA PRO A 71 -9.43 3.96 -7.16
C PRO A 71 -10.14 2.98 -8.11
N LEU A 72 -10.15 3.23 -9.43
CA LEU A 72 -10.97 2.52 -10.41
C LEU A 72 -10.44 1.13 -10.81
N GLN A 73 -9.33 0.68 -10.24
CA GLN A 73 -8.75 -0.64 -10.53
C GLN A 73 -8.51 -0.86 -12.05
N GLU A 74 -8.99 -1.98 -12.61
CA GLU A 74 -8.94 -2.33 -14.04
C GLU A 74 -9.69 -1.33 -14.94
N ALA A 75 -10.70 -0.61 -14.42
CA ALA A 75 -11.40 0.43 -15.16
C ALA A 75 -10.60 1.74 -15.23
N GLY A 76 -9.61 1.92 -14.34
CA GLY A 76 -8.71 3.06 -14.35
C GLY A 76 -7.75 3.04 -15.55
N ARG A 77 -7.27 4.22 -15.93
CA ARG A 77 -6.24 4.39 -16.96
C ARG A 77 -5.06 5.17 -16.39
N ASN A 78 -3.92 4.50 -16.30
CA ASN A 78 -2.63 5.12 -15.99
C ASN A 78 -1.82 5.32 -17.29
N SER A 79 -0.58 5.76 -17.14
CA SER A 79 0.35 6.01 -18.24
C SER A 79 1.64 5.21 -18.04
N SER A 80 2.45 5.18 -19.10
CA SER A 80 3.79 4.60 -19.03
C SER A 80 4.74 5.39 -18.11
N LYS A 81 4.36 6.55 -17.57
CA LYS A 81 5.16 7.25 -16.57
C LYS A 81 4.94 6.73 -15.15
N GLU A 82 3.86 6.01 -14.87
CA GLU A 82 3.66 5.36 -13.57
C GLU A 82 4.27 3.96 -13.56
N LEU A 83 5.19 3.73 -12.62
CA LEU A 83 5.91 2.47 -12.46
C LEU A 83 5.19 1.51 -11.52
N VAL A 84 4.64 2.05 -10.45
CA VAL A 84 4.04 1.28 -9.36
C VAL A 84 2.73 1.93 -8.95
N LEU A 85 1.72 1.12 -8.66
CA LEU A 85 0.47 1.54 -8.05
C LEU A 85 0.18 0.64 -6.85
N THR A 86 -0.17 1.24 -5.72
CA THR A 86 -0.60 0.48 -4.55
C THR A 86 -1.61 1.27 -3.73
N ARG A 87 -2.33 0.56 -2.86
CA ARG A 87 -3.41 1.07 -2.02
C ARG A 87 -3.25 0.45 -0.64
N ALA A 88 -3.56 1.18 0.41
CA ALA A 88 -3.38 0.70 1.77
C ALA A 88 -4.47 1.22 2.73
N ASN A 89 -4.72 0.42 3.76
CA ASN A 89 -5.58 0.78 4.88
C ASN A 89 -4.76 1.04 6.14
N LYS A 90 -5.30 1.90 7.01
CA LYS A 90 -4.75 2.13 8.35
C LYS A 90 -4.90 0.88 9.19
N SER A 91 -3.86 0.57 9.95
CA SER A 91 -3.90 -0.53 10.92
C SER A 91 -4.90 -0.21 12.02
N VAL A 92 -6.03 -0.92 12.04
CA VAL A 92 -7.03 -0.83 13.12
C VAL A 92 -6.45 -1.17 14.50
N ARG A 93 -5.35 -1.92 14.54
CA ARG A 93 -4.70 -2.38 15.78
C ARG A 93 -3.70 -1.40 16.35
N LEU A 94 -3.11 -0.52 15.51
CA LEU A 94 -1.93 0.26 15.91
C LEU A 94 -1.99 1.74 15.54
N PHE A 95 -2.66 2.11 14.44
CA PHE A 95 -2.58 3.46 13.89
C PHE A 95 -3.05 4.52 14.88
N GLU A 96 -4.30 4.41 15.35
CA GLU A 96 -4.91 5.38 16.28
C GLU A 96 -4.17 5.43 17.63
N LYS A 97 -3.79 4.26 18.16
CA LYS A 97 -3.04 4.16 19.42
C LYS A 97 -1.70 4.89 19.37
N VAL A 98 -0.98 4.80 18.24
CA VAL A 98 0.28 5.52 18.05
C VAL A 98 0.02 7.02 17.96
N VAL A 99 -1.01 7.47 17.24
CA VAL A 99 -1.37 8.89 17.19
C VAL A 99 -1.67 9.44 18.59
N GLU A 100 -2.46 8.71 19.39
CA GLU A 100 -2.80 9.10 20.76
C GLU A 100 -1.57 9.19 21.68
N CYS A 101 -0.69 8.18 21.65
CA CYS A 101 0.56 8.20 22.41
C CYS A 101 1.37 9.46 22.07
N LEU A 102 1.61 9.68 20.77
CA LEU A 102 2.42 10.79 20.30
C LEU A 102 1.81 12.14 20.64
N ALA A 103 0.49 12.31 20.50
CA ALA A 103 -0.22 13.54 20.86
C ALA A 103 -0.12 13.84 22.37
N ASN A 104 -0.09 12.80 23.20
CA ASN A 104 0.11 12.89 24.65
C ASN A 104 1.59 12.96 25.06
N GLY A 105 2.51 13.17 24.12
CA GLY A 105 3.93 13.33 24.41
C GLY A 105 4.62 12.06 24.91
N VAL A 106 4.02 10.89 24.69
CA VAL A 106 4.55 9.59 25.15
C VAL A 106 4.86 8.68 23.95
N GLN A 107 5.82 7.79 24.11
CA GLN A 107 6.16 6.80 23.09
C GLN A 107 5.27 5.55 23.23
N PRO A 108 4.83 4.93 22.11
CA PRO A 108 4.06 3.68 22.16
C PRO A 108 4.93 2.51 22.66
N ASN A 109 4.28 1.50 23.25
CA ASN A 109 4.97 0.32 23.77
C ASN A 109 5.60 -0.51 22.63
N ILE A 110 6.91 -0.73 22.70
CA ILE A 110 7.66 -1.48 21.68
C ILE A 110 7.15 -2.92 21.48
N LYS A 111 6.65 -3.58 22.53
CA LYS A 111 6.08 -4.94 22.41
C LYS A 111 4.87 -4.96 21.49
N GLU A 112 4.03 -3.93 21.56
CA GLU A 112 2.84 -3.81 20.71
C GLU A 112 3.20 -3.44 19.28
N ILE A 113 4.18 -2.55 19.12
CA ILE A 113 4.77 -2.23 17.80
C ILE A 113 5.25 -3.53 17.14
N ASN A 114 6.00 -4.37 17.85
CA ASN A 114 6.52 -5.64 17.32
C ASN A 114 5.43 -6.68 17.03
N ASN A 115 4.35 -6.69 17.81
CA ASN A 115 3.24 -7.62 17.61
C ASN A 115 2.42 -7.33 16.32
N VAL A 116 2.46 -6.10 15.81
CA VAL A 116 1.71 -5.70 14.61
C VAL A 116 2.66 -5.39 13.44
N GLY A 117 3.72 -4.60 13.68
CA GLY A 117 4.81 -4.34 12.75
C GLY A 117 4.51 -3.34 11.63
N TYR A 118 3.30 -2.75 11.56
CA TYR A 118 2.95 -1.77 10.53
C TYR A 118 1.87 -0.78 10.98
N LEU A 119 1.94 0.45 10.44
CA LEU A 119 0.90 1.47 10.58
C LEU A 119 -0.08 1.45 9.39
N LEU A 120 0.42 1.15 8.20
CA LEU A 120 -0.38 0.97 6.99
C LEU A 120 -0.19 -0.44 6.44
N ARG A 121 -1.28 -1.04 5.95
CA ARG A 121 -1.27 -2.34 5.29
C ARG A 121 -1.69 -2.19 3.84
N THR A 122 -0.76 -2.45 2.93
CA THR A 122 -1.04 -2.48 1.50
C THR A 122 -1.92 -3.68 1.14
N THR A 123 -2.85 -3.49 0.20
CA THR A 123 -3.65 -4.59 -0.33
C THR A 123 -2.90 -5.38 -1.38
N ALA A 124 -2.21 -4.69 -2.28
CA ALA A 124 -1.31 -5.24 -3.28
C ALA A 124 -0.38 -4.15 -3.82
N VAL A 125 0.78 -4.57 -4.34
CA VAL A 125 1.74 -3.68 -5.01
C VAL A 125 1.81 -4.10 -6.47
N TYR A 126 1.32 -3.24 -7.35
CA TYR A 126 1.21 -3.52 -8.77
C TYR A 126 2.28 -2.77 -9.55
N GLY A 127 2.83 -3.43 -10.55
CA GLY A 127 3.78 -2.87 -11.52
C GLY A 127 3.70 -3.66 -12.82
N SER A 128 4.73 -3.53 -13.65
CA SER A 128 4.91 -4.36 -14.85
C SER A 128 3.71 -4.38 -15.80
N GLY A 129 3.18 -3.21 -16.15
CA GLY A 129 2.12 -3.06 -17.16
C GLY A 129 0.68 -3.19 -16.65
N LYS A 130 0.48 -3.70 -15.42
CA LYS A 130 -0.87 -3.79 -14.83
C LYS A 130 -1.51 -2.39 -14.76
N PHE A 131 -2.79 -2.27 -15.05
CA PHE A 131 -3.54 -0.99 -15.04
C PHE A 131 -3.01 0.09 -16.01
N GLY A 132 -2.28 -0.29 -17.06
CA GLY A 132 -1.67 0.65 -17.99
C GLY A 132 -0.42 1.36 -17.44
N LEU A 133 0.16 0.82 -16.36
CA LEU A 133 1.48 1.25 -15.86
C LEU A 133 2.59 0.92 -16.88
N SER A 134 3.81 1.41 -16.64
CA SER A 134 4.98 1.01 -17.41
C SER A 134 5.19 -0.50 -17.32
N ASP A 135 5.40 -1.16 -18.46
CA ASP A 135 5.86 -2.54 -18.49
C ASP A 135 7.33 -2.62 -18.02
N PHE A 136 7.77 -3.84 -17.69
CA PHE A 136 9.11 -4.05 -17.13
C PHE A 136 10.23 -3.82 -18.16
N ILE A 137 10.02 -4.13 -19.45
CA ILE A 137 11.02 -3.94 -20.51
C ILE A 137 11.32 -2.45 -20.65
N ARG A 138 10.28 -1.63 -20.72
CA ARG A 138 10.42 -0.17 -20.72
C ARG A 138 11.06 0.32 -19.43
N THR A 139 10.56 -0.11 -18.27
CA THR A 139 11.08 0.30 -16.96
C THR A 139 12.60 0.06 -16.86
N LYS A 140 13.06 -1.12 -17.27
CA LYS A 140 14.48 -1.48 -17.31
C LYS A 140 15.31 -0.58 -18.22
N THR A 141 14.72 -0.08 -19.29
CA THR A 141 15.40 0.70 -20.32
C THR A 141 15.44 2.20 -19.97
N VAL A 142 14.35 2.75 -19.44
CA VAL A 142 14.18 4.21 -19.28
C VAL A 142 14.39 4.70 -17.85
N THR A 143 14.67 3.80 -16.89
CA THR A 143 14.84 4.13 -15.47
C THR A 143 16.10 3.50 -14.87
N ASN A 144 16.38 3.86 -13.62
CA ASN A 144 17.42 3.21 -12.81
C ASN A 144 17.03 1.80 -12.33
N PHE A 145 15.76 1.39 -12.49
CA PHE A 145 15.25 0.12 -12.02
C PHE A 145 15.41 -0.96 -13.10
N ASN A 146 16.61 -1.54 -13.18
CA ASN A 146 16.95 -2.57 -14.16
C ASN A 146 16.75 -4.02 -13.66
N GLN A 147 16.25 -4.18 -12.43
CA GLN A 147 15.98 -5.46 -11.79
C GLN A 147 14.52 -5.52 -11.32
N PRO A 148 13.92 -6.73 -11.27
CA PRO A 148 12.57 -6.91 -10.72
C PRO A 148 12.43 -6.34 -9.31
N PHE A 149 11.23 -5.85 -8.99
CA PHE A 149 10.82 -5.36 -7.67
C PHE A 149 11.53 -4.10 -7.13
N ARG A 150 12.52 -3.53 -7.82
CA ARG A 150 13.27 -2.37 -7.29
C ARG A 150 12.41 -1.12 -7.15
N ALA A 151 11.54 -0.86 -8.13
CA ALA A 151 10.61 0.27 -8.09
C ALA A 151 9.56 0.08 -6.97
N GLU A 152 9.07 -1.16 -6.83
CA GLU A 152 8.11 -1.57 -5.80
C GLU A 152 8.71 -1.44 -4.40
N MET A 153 9.95 -1.87 -4.20
CA MET A 153 10.66 -1.75 -2.92
C MET A 153 10.90 -0.29 -2.53
N LEU A 154 11.28 0.57 -3.49
CA LEU A 154 11.38 2.01 -3.23
C LEU A 154 10.02 2.59 -2.83
N SER A 155 8.96 2.22 -3.54
CA SER A 155 7.60 2.67 -3.23
C SER A 155 7.21 2.28 -1.80
N LEU A 156 7.40 1.02 -1.43
CA LEU A 156 7.11 0.52 -0.08
C LEU A 156 7.94 1.21 1.01
N TYR A 157 9.22 1.47 0.74
CA TYR A 157 10.08 2.22 1.67
C TYR A 157 9.56 3.64 1.91
N ILE A 158 9.17 4.35 0.86
CA ILE A 158 8.62 5.70 0.99
C ILE A 158 7.24 5.66 1.67
N ILE A 159 6.40 4.67 1.36
CA ILE A 159 5.09 4.50 2.01
C ILE A 159 5.25 4.23 3.51
N ARG A 160 6.29 3.47 3.91
CA ARG A 160 6.67 3.30 5.32
C ARG A 160 6.95 4.65 5.98
N GLU A 161 7.81 5.47 5.37
CA GLU A 161 8.12 6.81 5.88
C GLU A 161 6.87 7.70 5.94
N PHE A 162 6.03 7.66 4.91
CA PHE A 162 4.75 8.37 4.90
C PHE A 162 3.84 7.93 6.04
N SER A 163 3.73 6.63 6.33
CA SER A 163 2.89 6.15 7.43
C SER A 163 3.29 6.71 8.79
N ILE A 164 4.60 6.85 9.02
CA ILE A 164 5.17 7.41 10.26
C ILE A 164 4.91 8.92 10.30
N GLN A 165 5.18 9.63 9.22
CA GLN A 165 4.98 11.07 9.15
C GLN A 165 3.49 11.43 9.23
N LEU A 166 2.60 10.57 8.74
CA LEU A 166 1.16 10.73 8.83
C LEU A 166 0.68 10.68 10.30
N VAL A 167 1.12 9.69 11.08
CA VAL A 167 0.74 9.63 12.51
C VAL A 167 1.34 10.79 13.31
N GLU A 168 2.58 11.20 13.01
CA GLU A 168 3.21 12.37 13.63
C GLU A 168 2.47 13.67 13.29
N HIS A 169 2.04 13.84 12.04
CA HIS A 169 1.27 15.00 11.56
C HIS A 169 -0.07 15.10 12.29
N ILE A 170 -0.83 14.01 12.35
CA ILE A 170 -2.13 13.98 13.05
C ILE A 170 -1.94 14.23 14.54
N ALA A 171 -0.93 13.61 15.17
CA ALA A 171 -0.63 13.81 16.58
C ALA A 171 -0.29 15.27 16.91
N TYR A 172 0.54 15.92 16.08
CA TYR A 172 0.86 17.33 16.20
C TYR A 172 -0.39 18.21 16.12
N HIS A 173 -1.27 17.96 15.16
CA HIS A 173 -2.51 18.74 15.04
C HIS A 173 -3.52 18.48 16.15
N ARG A 174 -3.49 17.31 16.81
CA ARG A 174 -4.31 17.04 18.00
C ARG A 174 -3.82 17.79 19.23
N ASN A 175 -2.50 17.91 19.42
CA ASN A 175 -1.94 18.63 20.55
C ASN A 175 -0.56 19.25 20.23
N PRO A 176 -0.51 20.45 19.64
CA PRO A 176 0.75 21.08 19.22
C PRO A 176 1.73 21.35 20.37
N GLN A 177 1.22 21.48 21.61
CA GLN A 177 2.04 21.84 22.77
C GLN A 177 2.80 20.64 23.34
N ARG A 178 2.23 19.43 23.20
CA ARG A 178 2.75 18.22 23.85
C ARG A 178 3.20 17.15 22.86
N ALA A 179 2.75 17.21 21.60
CA ALA A 179 3.01 16.17 20.63
C ALA A 179 4.51 15.92 20.44
N VAL A 180 4.91 14.66 20.45
CA VAL A 180 6.28 14.21 20.18
C VAL A 180 6.35 13.42 18.88
N LYS A 181 7.54 13.39 18.28
CA LYS A 181 7.83 12.49 17.15
C LYS A 181 8.11 11.08 17.64
N LEU A 182 7.90 10.10 16.78
CA LEU A 182 8.18 8.71 17.11
C LEU A 182 9.70 8.52 17.27
N ASP A 183 10.13 7.75 18.27
CA ASP A 183 11.55 7.47 18.49
C ASP A 183 12.14 6.71 17.30
N LYS A 184 13.35 7.11 16.87
CA LYS A 184 14.12 6.44 15.82
C LYS A 184 14.27 4.95 16.07
N LYS A 185 14.46 4.53 17.33
CA LYS A 185 14.56 3.11 17.68
C LYS A 185 13.25 2.39 17.33
N ILE A 186 12.10 2.94 17.73
CA ILE A 186 10.79 2.35 17.43
C ILE A 186 10.51 2.34 15.92
N LYS A 187 10.87 3.39 15.19
CA LYS A 187 10.70 3.46 13.73
C LYS A 187 11.30 2.24 13.02
N GLN A 188 12.44 1.73 13.48
CA GLN A 188 13.12 0.59 12.85
C GLN A 188 12.31 -0.72 12.90
N HIS A 189 11.33 -0.82 13.80
CA HIS A 189 10.46 -1.98 13.94
C HIS A 189 9.19 -1.91 13.10
N LEU A 190 8.94 -0.77 12.45
CA LEU A 190 7.80 -0.59 11.55
C LEU A 190 8.20 -0.91 10.12
N GLY A 191 7.41 -1.74 9.46
CA GLY A 191 7.41 -1.95 8.01
C GLY A 191 6.08 -1.52 7.40
N ILE A 192 5.78 -2.08 6.23
CA ILE A 192 4.47 -2.00 5.59
C ILE A 192 3.87 -3.39 5.54
N GLY A 193 2.66 -3.52 6.08
CA GLY A 193 1.94 -4.78 6.00
C GLY A 193 1.50 -5.06 4.56
N ASN A 194 1.29 -6.33 4.23
CA ASN A 194 0.78 -6.75 2.93
C ASN A 194 -0.38 -7.73 3.14
N ALA A 195 -1.54 -7.42 2.56
CA ALA A 195 -2.76 -8.20 2.68
C ALA A 195 -3.00 -9.14 1.50
N THR A 196 -2.10 -9.22 0.52
CA THR A 196 -2.29 -10.11 -0.64
C THR A 196 -2.43 -11.56 -0.17
N GLY A 197 -3.59 -12.16 -0.48
CA GLY A 197 -3.94 -13.57 -0.21
C GLY A 197 -3.13 -14.57 -1.05
N LEU A 198 -1.93 -14.22 -1.50
CA LEU A 198 -1.02 -15.12 -2.20
C LEU A 198 -0.59 -16.30 -1.34
N GLY A 199 -0.87 -16.31 -0.03
CA GLY A 199 -0.68 -17.50 0.83
C GLY A 199 -1.39 -18.76 0.33
N MET A 200 -2.43 -18.64 -0.50
CA MET A 200 -3.09 -19.81 -1.11
C MET A 200 -2.24 -20.49 -2.18
N ALA A 201 -1.43 -19.77 -2.95
CA ALA A 201 -0.60 -20.38 -3.98
C ALA A 201 0.46 -21.33 -3.38
N PRO A 202 1.22 -20.93 -2.33
CA PRO A 202 2.04 -21.86 -1.56
C PRO A 202 1.23 -22.98 -0.89
N PHE A 203 -0.01 -22.74 -0.44
CA PHE A 203 -0.83 -23.80 0.15
C PHE A 203 -1.14 -24.90 -0.87
N ILE A 204 -1.59 -24.53 -2.07
CA ILE A 204 -1.85 -25.47 -3.19
C ILE A 204 -0.57 -26.25 -3.53
N ILE A 205 0.56 -25.54 -3.67
CA ILE A 205 1.86 -26.17 -3.99
C ILE A 205 2.32 -27.12 -2.87
N LYS A 206 2.12 -26.76 -1.61
CA LYS A 206 2.59 -27.55 -0.46
C LYS A 206 1.67 -28.71 -0.08
N HIS A 207 0.42 -28.75 -0.57
CA HIS A 207 -0.57 -29.76 -0.20
C HIS A 207 -1.15 -30.50 -1.42
N PRO A 208 -0.32 -31.02 -2.35
CA PRO A 208 -0.80 -31.60 -3.60
C PRO A 208 -1.73 -32.81 -3.39
N LYS A 209 -1.51 -33.60 -2.32
CA LYS A 209 -2.38 -34.74 -1.98
C LYS A 209 -3.79 -34.30 -1.55
N LEU A 210 -3.89 -33.18 -0.83
CA LEU A 210 -5.19 -32.64 -0.40
C LEU A 210 -5.96 -32.11 -1.60
N ILE A 211 -5.28 -31.37 -2.48
CA ILE A 211 -5.86 -30.85 -3.72
C ILE A 211 -6.28 -32.00 -4.64
N HIS A 212 -5.45 -33.03 -4.81
CA HIS A 212 -5.79 -34.22 -5.58
C HIS A 212 -7.04 -34.91 -5.03
N LYS A 213 -7.13 -35.15 -3.72
CA LYS A 213 -8.32 -35.77 -3.11
C LYS A 213 -9.58 -34.93 -3.34
N TRP A 214 -9.47 -33.60 -3.22
CA TRP A 214 -10.62 -32.72 -3.45
C TRP A 214 -11.11 -32.79 -4.90
N ILE A 215 -10.19 -32.69 -5.88
CA ILE A 215 -10.52 -32.79 -7.31
C ILE A 215 -11.06 -34.18 -7.65
N ASP A 216 -10.42 -35.25 -7.17
CA ASP A 216 -10.86 -36.63 -7.40
C ASP A 216 -12.29 -36.88 -6.89
N GLN A 217 -12.62 -36.41 -5.68
CA GLN A 217 -13.98 -36.55 -5.15
C GLN A 217 -15.00 -35.72 -5.92
N PHE A 218 -14.62 -34.52 -6.37
CA PHE A 218 -15.45 -33.67 -7.21
C PHE A 218 -15.76 -34.33 -8.56
N GLU A 219 -14.75 -34.85 -9.26
CA GLU A 219 -14.89 -35.60 -10.51
C GLU A 219 -15.74 -36.86 -10.34
N ASN A 220 -15.51 -37.61 -9.25
CA ASN A 220 -16.32 -38.80 -8.93
C ASN A 220 -17.79 -38.46 -8.69
N ALA A 221 -18.08 -37.32 -8.04
CA ALA A 221 -19.44 -36.85 -7.84
C ALA A 221 -20.10 -36.43 -9.18
N LEU A 222 -19.39 -35.66 -10.01
CA LEU A 222 -19.86 -35.27 -11.35
C LEU A 222 -20.17 -36.48 -12.23
N ASN A 223 -19.27 -37.48 -12.24
CA ASN A 223 -19.48 -38.71 -13.00
C ASN A 223 -20.71 -39.51 -12.54
N LYS A 224 -21.05 -39.46 -11.25
CA LYS A 224 -22.29 -40.09 -10.75
C LYS A 224 -23.53 -39.34 -11.23
N ILE A 225 -23.50 -38.00 -11.19
CA ILE A 225 -24.62 -37.17 -11.66
C ILE A 225 -24.85 -37.40 -13.16
N ASN A 226 -23.79 -37.34 -13.98
CA ASN A 226 -23.87 -37.56 -15.43
C ASN A 226 -24.32 -38.97 -15.84
N LYS A 227 -24.29 -39.95 -14.94
CA LYS A 227 -24.82 -41.30 -15.20
C LYS A 227 -26.31 -41.43 -14.87
N ILE A 228 -26.84 -40.51 -14.07
CA ILE A 228 -28.25 -40.48 -13.65
C ILE A 228 -29.07 -39.55 -14.58
N THR A 229 -28.40 -38.60 -15.23
CA THR A 229 -28.97 -37.66 -16.20
C THR A 229 -28.75 -38.16 -17.61
#